data_AF-A0A6V7UWB7-F1
#
_entry.id   AF-A0A6V7UWB7-F1
#
_cell.length_a   1.000
_cell.length_b   1.000
_cell.length_c   1.000
_cell.angle_alpha   90.00
_cell.angle_beta   90.00
_cell.angle_gamma   90.00
#
_symmetry.space_group_name_H-M   'P 1'
#
loop_
_entity.id
_entity.type
_entity.pdbx_description
1 polymer ?
#
loop_
_entity_poly.entity_id
_entity_poly.type
_entity_poly.pdbx_seq_one_letter_code
_entity_poly.pdbx_strand_id
1 'polypeptide(L)'
;MWDIAPEFGAAIVFAEHRYYGESLPFGNETYSNVSTMAYLSSEQALGDFAVLIKYLKEKRIYNATKKAVVSFGGSYGGMLTAWMRIKYPHLIVGGLASSAPVHYFENITSGHSYFDITIRTFENSGCKLKSLFASFDAIKKLSNTTNGRKFLNENYHLSLSSQIINSSQGQDLIDYFTGIMDTLATVDYPYPTNFLTPLPGWPVKKACEPFINAKTTEELALALYNGLNLYYNYNNLKYLCLWGDDCISPPYSLGNNGDGWYWQTCTEMFQPLCARGPPFDPFDKWCPYLNEDKFNDCNQSYYNVGYTKELFRPTWIFNNYGIEYPTATNIIFSNGKLDPWSGGGWRQTTTNVGSLYSYVVEDSAHHYDLRGEHPLDTQSIKELRNKEKMHIHQWITEANNIANNMNE
;
A
#
# COMPACT_ATOMS: atom_id res chain seq x y z
N MET A 1 15.28 5.93 8.13
CA MET A 1 16.52 6.21 7.34
C MET A 1 17.32 7.36 7.94
N TRP A 2 16.76 8.56 8.06
CA TRP A 2 17.47 9.73 8.63
C TRP A 2 17.99 9.49 10.05
N ASP A 3 17.21 8.83 10.90
CA ASP A 3 17.59 8.57 12.31
C ASP A 3 18.84 7.69 12.44
N ILE A 4 19.00 6.72 11.54
CA ILE A 4 20.05 5.69 11.65
C ILE A 4 21.30 6.05 10.85
N ALA A 5 21.17 6.86 9.78
CA ALA A 5 22.29 7.17 8.89
C ALA A 5 23.51 7.78 9.59
N PRO A 6 23.38 8.64 10.63
CA PRO A 6 24.53 9.11 11.40
C PRO A 6 25.34 7.99 12.06
N GLU A 7 24.69 6.92 12.54
CA GLU A 7 25.37 5.75 13.14
C GLU A 7 26.30 5.04 12.14
N PHE A 8 25.96 5.12 10.84
CA PHE A 8 26.73 4.50 9.76
C PHE A 8 27.64 5.48 9.00
N GLY A 9 27.57 6.78 9.28
CA GLY A 9 28.17 7.81 8.43
C GLY A 9 27.69 7.71 6.98
N ALA A 10 26.42 7.34 6.77
CA ALA A 10 25.88 6.99 5.46
C ALA A 10 25.38 8.22 4.67
N ALA A 11 25.60 8.20 3.35
CA ALA A 11 24.87 9.07 2.45
C ALA A 11 23.43 8.54 2.27
N ILE A 12 22.46 9.45 2.23
CA ILE A 12 21.06 9.13 2.00
C ILE A 12 20.68 9.52 0.58
N VAL A 13 20.05 8.59 -0.13
CA VAL A 13 19.57 8.78 -1.51
C VAL A 13 18.13 8.28 -1.57
N PHE A 14 17.22 9.16 -1.98
CA PHE A 14 15.88 8.79 -2.40
C PHE A 14 15.84 8.88 -3.93
N ALA A 15 15.71 7.73 -4.59
CA ALA A 15 15.59 7.67 -6.04
C ALA A 15 14.11 7.66 -6.40
N GLU A 16 13.65 8.68 -7.11
CA GLU A 16 12.28 8.72 -7.62
C GLU A 16 12.09 7.67 -8.71
N HIS A 17 10.94 6.99 -8.68
CA HIS A 17 10.61 5.95 -9.65
C HIS A 17 10.24 6.62 -10.98
N ARG A 18 10.68 6.05 -12.12
CA ARG A 18 10.24 6.51 -13.45
C ARG A 18 8.71 6.57 -13.53
N TYR A 19 8.14 7.54 -14.24
CA TYR A 19 6.69 7.79 -14.32
C TYR A 19 6.04 8.22 -13.00
N TYR A 20 6.79 8.73 -12.04
CA TYR A 20 6.24 9.34 -10.84
C TYR A 20 6.92 10.66 -10.57
N GLY A 21 6.17 11.61 -10.00
CA GLY A 21 6.67 12.95 -9.68
C GLY A 21 7.21 13.67 -10.91
N GLU A 22 8.48 14.04 -10.85
CA GLU A 22 9.19 14.78 -11.91
C GLU A 22 9.96 13.85 -12.87
N SER A 23 10.08 12.56 -12.54
CA SER A 23 10.82 11.56 -13.29
C SER A 23 10.02 11.01 -14.46
N LEU A 24 9.65 11.87 -15.40
CA LEU A 24 8.79 11.59 -16.55
C LEU A 24 9.63 11.37 -17.83
N PRO A 25 9.81 10.13 -18.33
CA PRO A 25 10.73 9.85 -19.43
C PRO A 25 10.43 10.61 -20.74
N PHE A 26 9.17 11.01 -20.93
CA PHE A 26 8.71 11.76 -22.11
C PHE A 26 8.04 13.09 -21.74
N GLY A 27 8.30 13.63 -20.54
CA GLY A 27 7.65 14.86 -20.06
C GLY A 27 6.12 14.74 -20.09
N ASN A 28 5.44 15.72 -20.69
CA ASN A 28 3.98 15.74 -20.79
C ASN A 28 3.40 14.57 -21.61
N GLU A 29 4.17 13.98 -22.52
CA GLU A 29 3.73 12.88 -23.38
C GLU A 29 3.85 11.50 -22.70
N THR A 30 4.30 11.46 -21.44
CA THR A 30 4.61 10.22 -20.71
C THR A 30 3.45 9.22 -20.70
N TYR A 31 2.20 9.70 -20.54
CA TYR A 31 0.99 8.87 -20.53
C TYR A 31 0.14 9.01 -21.81
N SER A 32 0.73 9.51 -22.90
CA SER A 32 -0.03 9.83 -24.12
C SER A 32 -0.49 8.58 -24.88
N ASN A 33 0.33 7.53 -24.94
CA ASN A 33 0.00 6.29 -25.64
C ASN A 33 0.86 5.10 -25.17
N VAL A 34 0.56 3.88 -25.64
CA VAL A 34 1.31 2.66 -25.27
C VAL A 34 2.80 2.75 -25.60
N SER A 35 3.21 3.43 -26.69
CA SER A 35 4.63 3.52 -27.03
C SER A 35 5.44 4.33 -26.00
N THR A 36 4.80 5.25 -25.27
CA THR A 36 5.42 5.98 -24.16
C THR A 36 5.22 5.27 -22.84
N MET A 37 4.08 4.62 -22.59
CA MET A 37 3.79 3.94 -21.31
C MET A 37 4.47 2.58 -21.16
N ALA A 38 4.84 1.91 -22.27
CA ALA A 38 5.41 0.56 -22.24
C ALA A 38 6.76 0.46 -21.48
N TYR A 39 7.45 1.57 -21.21
CA TYR A 39 8.67 1.57 -20.38
C TYR A 39 8.40 1.72 -18.88
N LEU A 40 7.14 1.81 -18.45
CA LEU A 40 6.72 1.74 -17.06
C LEU A 40 6.61 0.27 -16.63
N SER A 41 7.75 -0.29 -16.24
CA SER A 41 7.86 -1.67 -15.75
C SER A 41 8.75 -1.73 -14.50
N SER A 42 8.57 -2.78 -13.71
CA SER A 42 9.40 -3.01 -12.53
C SER A 42 10.88 -3.23 -12.87
N GLU A 43 11.17 -3.99 -13.94
CA GLU A 43 12.54 -4.27 -14.39
C GLU A 43 13.26 -3.02 -14.85
N GLN A 44 12.53 -2.16 -15.55
CA GLN A 44 13.00 -0.88 -16.04
C GLN A 44 13.34 0.07 -14.87
N ALA A 45 12.50 0.14 -13.84
CA ALA A 45 12.80 0.90 -12.62
C ALA A 45 14.01 0.34 -11.85
N LEU A 46 14.13 -0.98 -11.72
CA LEU A 46 15.32 -1.60 -11.13
C LEU A 46 16.59 -1.31 -11.95
N GLY A 47 16.48 -1.26 -13.27
CA GLY A 47 17.54 -0.84 -14.17
C GLY A 47 17.99 0.61 -13.93
N ASP A 48 17.06 1.53 -13.71
CA ASP A 48 17.38 2.91 -13.34
C ASP A 48 18.15 2.98 -12.04
N PHE A 49 17.69 2.28 -11.00
CA PHE A 49 18.38 2.25 -9.71
C PHE A 49 19.79 1.64 -9.84
N ALA A 50 19.95 0.60 -10.65
CA ALA A 50 21.26 0.01 -10.92
C ALA A 50 22.24 1.01 -11.55
N VAL A 51 21.80 1.73 -12.59
CA VAL A 51 22.59 2.76 -13.26
C VAL A 51 22.87 3.94 -12.33
N LEU A 52 21.87 4.38 -11.56
CA LEU A 52 21.99 5.47 -10.61
C LEU A 52 23.00 5.17 -9.50
N ILE A 53 22.96 3.96 -8.91
CA ILE A 53 23.92 3.55 -7.88
C ILE A 53 25.35 3.65 -8.45
N LYS A 54 25.58 3.15 -9.67
CA LYS A 54 26.88 3.22 -10.32
C LYS A 54 27.32 4.68 -10.53
N TYR A 55 26.44 5.51 -11.09
CA TYR A 55 26.71 6.94 -11.31
C TYR A 55 27.05 7.66 -10.00
N LEU A 56 26.27 7.42 -8.94
CA LEU A 56 26.50 8.05 -7.65
C LEU A 56 27.86 7.66 -7.05
N LYS A 57 28.20 6.37 -7.10
CA LYS A 57 29.46 5.85 -6.56
C LYS A 57 30.69 6.33 -7.34
N GLU A 58 30.57 6.51 -8.65
CA GLU A 58 31.68 6.84 -9.53
C GLU A 58 31.85 8.35 -9.77
N LYS A 59 30.76 9.11 -9.79
CA LYS A 59 30.74 10.50 -10.30
C LYS A 59 30.24 11.54 -9.32
N ARG A 60 29.40 11.17 -8.35
CA ARG A 60 28.71 12.16 -7.51
C ARG A 60 29.15 12.17 -6.06
N ILE A 61 29.27 11.01 -5.44
CA ILE A 61 29.59 10.89 -4.01
C ILE A 61 31.08 10.64 -3.87
N TYR A 62 31.75 11.54 -3.14
CA TYR A 62 33.19 11.47 -2.93
C TYR A 62 33.59 10.17 -2.21
N ASN A 63 34.61 9.48 -2.73
CA ASN A 63 35.16 8.25 -2.17
C ASN A 63 34.12 7.12 -1.94
N ALA A 64 33.13 7.04 -2.84
CA ALA A 64 32.02 6.08 -2.73
C ALA A 64 32.19 4.78 -3.51
N THR A 65 33.19 4.66 -4.39
CA THR A 65 33.37 3.51 -5.31
C THR A 65 33.35 2.14 -4.61
N LYS A 66 33.97 2.03 -3.43
CA LYS A 66 34.00 0.80 -2.62
C LYS A 66 32.98 0.77 -1.47
N LYS A 67 32.10 1.77 -1.35
CA LYS A 67 31.13 1.83 -0.25
C LYS A 67 29.96 0.87 -0.48
N ALA A 68 29.55 0.20 0.59
CA ALA A 68 28.37 -0.65 0.62
C ALA A 68 27.11 0.20 0.39
N VAL A 69 26.10 -0.41 -0.23
CA VAL A 69 24.77 0.20 -0.47
C VAL A 69 23.72 -0.72 0.11
N VAL A 70 22.82 -0.18 0.92
CA VAL A 70 21.67 -0.92 1.47
C VAL A 70 20.40 -0.26 0.92
N SER A 71 19.51 -1.07 0.37
CA SER A 71 18.23 -0.59 -0.18
C SER A 71 17.15 -0.57 0.89
N PHE A 72 16.27 0.42 0.84
CA PHE A 72 15.14 0.57 1.75
C PHE A 72 13.89 0.83 0.93
N GLY A 73 12.77 0.23 1.32
CA GLY A 73 11.49 0.55 0.69
C GLY A 73 10.30 0.01 1.48
N GLY A 74 9.20 0.77 1.42
CA GLY A 74 7.90 0.40 1.96
C GLY A 74 6.95 0.01 0.83
N SER A 75 6.02 -0.92 1.06
CA SER A 75 4.97 -1.26 0.07
C SER A 75 5.57 -1.76 -1.26
N TYR A 76 5.12 -1.23 -2.40
CA TYR A 76 5.76 -1.48 -3.70
C TYR A 76 7.27 -1.16 -3.72
N GLY A 77 7.70 -0.09 -3.04
CA GLY A 77 9.13 0.21 -2.85
C GLY A 77 9.87 -0.89 -2.09
N GLY A 78 9.20 -1.58 -1.16
CA GLY A 78 9.73 -2.74 -0.46
C GLY A 78 9.89 -3.94 -1.38
N MET A 79 8.93 -4.17 -2.28
CA MET A 79 9.05 -5.19 -3.33
C MET A 79 10.24 -4.91 -4.24
N LEU A 80 10.40 -3.66 -4.70
CA LEU A 80 11.55 -3.21 -5.48
C LEU A 80 12.86 -3.42 -4.71
N THR A 81 12.90 -3.17 -3.40
CA THR A 81 14.08 -3.42 -2.56
C THR A 81 14.44 -4.90 -2.52
N ALA A 82 13.47 -5.79 -2.31
CA ALA A 82 13.70 -7.23 -2.33
C ALA A 82 14.20 -7.69 -3.71
N TRP A 83 13.55 -7.26 -4.77
CA TRP A 83 13.91 -7.62 -6.15
C TRP A 83 15.25 -7.05 -6.60
N MET A 84 15.60 -5.84 -6.14
CA MET A 84 16.92 -5.26 -6.36
C MET A 84 18.01 -6.15 -5.74
N ARG A 85 17.78 -6.68 -4.54
CA ARG A 85 18.75 -7.57 -3.89
C ARG A 85 18.83 -8.93 -4.60
N ILE A 86 17.71 -9.44 -5.09
CA ILE A 86 17.65 -10.69 -5.85
C ILE A 86 18.37 -10.58 -7.20
N LYS A 87 18.14 -9.49 -7.95
CA LYS A 87 18.63 -9.32 -9.33
C LYS A 87 19.98 -8.64 -9.43
N TYR A 88 20.29 -7.72 -8.52
CA TYR A 88 21.52 -6.93 -8.49
C TYR A 88 22.29 -7.07 -7.16
N PRO A 89 22.58 -8.31 -6.68
CA PRO A 89 23.29 -8.52 -5.42
C PRO A 89 24.74 -8.00 -5.44
N HIS A 90 25.28 -7.68 -6.62
CA HIS A 90 26.59 -7.05 -6.81
C HIS A 90 26.56 -5.53 -6.60
N LEU A 91 25.38 -4.89 -6.54
CA LEU A 91 25.23 -3.44 -6.35
C LEU A 91 24.80 -3.06 -4.93
N ILE A 92 23.92 -3.85 -4.31
CA ILE A 92 23.45 -3.62 -2.93
C ILE A 92 23.79 -4.80 -2.04
N VAL A 93 24.25 -4.57 -0.81
CA VAL A 93 24.72 -5.62 0.12
C VAL A 93 23.58 -6.25 0.93
N GLY A 94 22.44 -5.59 0.98
CA GLY A 94 21.20 -6.06 1.61
C GLY A 94 20.05 -5.08 1.41
N GLY A 95 18.86 -5.44 1.89
CA GLY A 95 17.67 -4.62 1.74
C GLY A 95 16.66 -4.78 2.87
N LEU A 96 16.03 -3.66 3.27
CA LEU A 96 14.86 -3.64 4.16
C LEU A 96 13.59 -3.45 3.31
N ALA A 97 12.87 -4.55 3.10
CA ALA A 97 11.62 -4.63 2.35
C ALA A 97 10.42 -4.61 3.33
N SER A 98 10.03 -3.41 3.74
CA SER A 98 9.00 -3.21 4.75
C SER A 98 7.59 -3.18 4.17
N SER A 99 6.66 -3.91 4.80
CA SER A 99 5.29 -4.17 4.31
C SER A 99 5.23 -4.46 2.82
N ALA A 100 6.14 -5.31 2.33
CA ALA A 100 6.30 -5.63 0.91
C ALA A 100 5.40 -6.82 0.51
N PRO A 101 4.31 -6.61 -0.25
CA PRO A 101 3.35 -7.66 -0.60
C PRO A 101 3.85 -8.53 -1.78
N VAL A 102 5.04 -9.12 -1.65
CA VAL A 102 5.71 -9.89 -2.73
C VAL A 102 4.97 -11.17 -3.15
N HIS A 103 3.97 -11.61 -2.38
CA HIS A 103 3.14 -12.81 -2.62
C HIS A 103 1.66 -12.51 -2.91
N TYR A 104 1.24 -11.24 -3.00
CA TYR A 104 -0.13 -10.90 -3.44
C TYR A 104 -0.28 -10.98 -4.97
N PHE A 105 -0.05 -12.16 -5.54
CA PHE A 105 -0.19 -12.42 -6.98
C PHE A 105 -0.84 -13.79 -7.21
N GLU A 106 -1.73 -13.86 -8.22
CA GLU A 106 -2.45 -15.07 -8.61
C GLU A 106 -3.03 -15.83 -7.40
N ASN A 107 -2.73 -17.13 -7.26
CA ASN A 107 -3.22 -18.00 -6.19
C ASN A 107 -2.16 -18.26 -5.10
N ILE A 108 -1.07 -17.48 -5.04
CA ILE A 108 -0.02 -17.65 -4.02
C ILE A 108 -0.58 -17.31 -2.64
N THR A 109 -1.27 -16.18 -2.56
CA THR A 109 -1.99 -15.71 -1.36
C THR A 109 -3.47 -15.67 -1.67
N SER A 110 -4.31 -16.04 -0.71
CA SER A 110 -5.76 -15.86 -0.87
C SER A 110 -6.09 -14.37 -1.00
N GLY A 111 -6.81 -13.99 -2.07
CA GLY A 111 -7.31 -12.62 -2.24
C GLY A 111 -8.15 -12.07 -1.09
N HIS A 112 -8.70 -12.96 -0.26
CA HIS A 112 -9.51 -12.61 0.91
C HIS A 112 -8.70 -12.12 2.10
N SER A 113 -7.39 -12.41 2.17
CA SER A 113 -6.59 -12.06 3.34
C SER A 113 -6.58 -10.55 3.59
N TYR A 114 -6.70 -9.72 2.56
CA TYR A 114 -6.69 -8.27 2.67
C TYR A 114 -7.85 -7.76 3.52
N PHE A 115 -9.08 -8.14 3.18
CA PHE A 115 -10.25 -7.74 3.94
C PHE A 115 -10.39 -8.51 5.25
N ASP A 116 -9.96 -9.77 5.32
CA ASP A 116 -9.90 -10.50 6.61
C ASP A 116 -9.03 -9.75 7.63
N ILE A 117 -7.87 -9.25 7.19
CA ILE A 117 -6.97 -8.47 8.05
C ILE A 117 -7.57 -7.10 8.36
N THR A 118 -8.18 -6.43 7.39
CA THR A 118 -8.89 -5.15 7.62
C THR A 118 -9.94 -5.30 8.71
N ILE A 119 -10.82 -6.31 8.62
CA ILE A 119 -11.85 -6.57 9.63
C ILE A 119 -11.23 -6.93 10.99
N ARG A 120 -10.17 -7.75 11.00
CA ARG A 120 -9.42 -8.07 12.23
C ARG A 120 -8.86 -6.81 12.89
N THR A 121 -8.32 -5.87 12.13
CA THR A 121 -7.76 -4.61 12.64
C THR A 121 -8.85 -3.78 13.32
N PHE A 122 -10.04 -3.69 12.72
CA PHE A 122 -11.19 -3.04 13.35
C PHE A 122 -11.62 -3.75 14.62
N GLU A 123 -11.74 -5.08 14.59
CA GLU A 123 -12.09 -5.89 15.75
C GLU A 123 -11.13 -5.68 16.93
N ASN A 124 -9.82 -5.80 16.66
CA ASN A 124 -8.76 -5.63 17.65
C ASN A 124 -8.69 -4.20 18.20
N SER A 125 -9.12 -3.21 17.42
CA SER A 125 -9.23 -1.81 17.84
C SER A 125 -10.47 -1.53 18.70
N GLY A 126 -11.33 -2.54 18.94
CA GLY A 126 -12.51 -2.44 19.79
C GLY A 126 -13.81 -2.13 19.05
N CYS A 127 -13.87 -2.27 17.72
CA CYS A 127 -15.13 -2.11 17.00
C CYS A 127 -16.13 -3.20 17.35
N LYS A 128 -17.40 -2.81 17.50
CA LYS A 128 -18.51 -3.77 17.49
C LYS A 128 -18.78 -4.21 16.06
N LEU A 129 -18.15 -5.29 15.60
CA LEU A 129 -18.29 -5.78 14.22
C LEU A 129 -19.74 -5.96 13.78
N LYS A 130 -20.62 -6.45 14.66
CA LYS A 130 -22.06 -6.58 14.36
C LYS A 130 -22.70 -5.24 13.99
N SER A 131 -22.36 -4.16 14.71
CA SER A 131 -22.91 -2.83 14.48
C SER A 131 -22.25 -2.16 13.28
N LEU A 132 -20.95 -2.35 13.09
CA LEU A 132 -20.24 -1.96 11.87
C LEU A 132 -20.87 -2.61 10.64
N PHE A 133 -21.11 -3.92 10.64
CA PHE A 133 -21.66 -4.62 9.48
C PHE A 133 -23.11 -4.21 9.21
N ALA A 134 -23.91 -4.09 10.26
CA ALA A 134 -25.28 -3.62 10.14
C ALA A 134 -25.39 -2.17 9.60
N SER A 135 -24.32 -1.36 9.70
CA SER A 135 -24.31 -0.01 9.12
C SER A 135 -24.18 0.01 7.60
N PHE A 136 -23.46 -0.94 7.01
CA PHE A 136 -23.43 -1.13 5.56
C PHE A 136 -24.81 -1.59 5.05
N ASP A 137 -25.44 -2.52 5.76
CA ASP A 137 -26.83 -2.92 5.47
C ASP A 137 -27.81 -1.75 5.61
N ALA A 138 -27.56 -0.83 6.54
CA ALA A 138 -28.38 0.36 6.73
C ALA A 138 -28.32 1.30 5.52
N ILE A 139 -27.14 1.50 4.91
CA ILE A 139 -27.04 2.25 3.65
C ILE A 139 -27.89 1.59 2.56
N LYS A 140 -27.77 0.27 2.37
CA LYS A 140 -28.58 -0.47 1.37
C LYS A 140 -30.08 -0.31 1.60
N LYS A 141 -30.52 -0.35 2.86
CA LYS A 141 -31.94 -0.18 3.22
C LYS A 141 -32.43 1.24 2.93
N LEU A 142 -31.65 2.25 3.33
CA LEU A 142 -32.00 3.65 3.15
C LEU A 142 -32.00 4.04 1.67
N SER A 143 -31.03 3.57 0.87
CA SER A 143 -30.94 3.90 -0.57
C SER A 143 -32.15 3.40 -1.37
N ASN A 144 -32.82 2.33 -0.91
CA ASN A 144 -34.00 1.77 -1.57
C ASN A 144 -35.26 2.64 -1.45
N THR A 145 -35.31 3.62 -0.55
CA THR A 145 -36.49 4.47 -0.35
C THR A 145 -36.20 5.94 -0.66
N THR A 146 -37.19 6.68 -1.14
CA THR A 146 -37.03 8.12 -1.43
C THR A 146 -36.66 8.91 -0.17
N ASN A 147 -37.30 8.60 0.97
CA ASN A 147 -37.00 9.27 2.24
C ASN A 147 -35.61 8.89 2.77
N GLY A 148 -35.20 7.64 2.62
CA GLY A 148 -33.86 7.19 3.03
C GLY A 148 -32.75 7.79 2.16
N ARG A 149 -32.94 7.92 0.85
CA ARG A 149 -32.02 8.67 -0.03
C ARG A 149 -31.89 10.12 0.38
N LYS A 150 -33.02 10.79 0.68
CA LYS A 150 -33.01 12.17 1.21
C LYS A 150 -32.22 12.25 2.53
N PHE A 151 -32.47 11.31 3.45
CA PHE A 151 -31.75 11.22 4.72
C PHE A 151 -30.24 11.08 4.51
N LEU A 152 -29.79 10.16 3.62
CA LEU A 152 -28.37 9.97 3.31
C LEU A 152 -27.75 11.24 2.72
N ASN A 153 -28.39 11.83 1.69
CA ASN A 153 -27.90 13.04 1.04
C ASN A 153 -27.71 14.21 2.02
N GLU A 154 -28.69 14.42 2.92
CA GLU A 154 -28.67 15.52 3.88
C GLU A 154 -27.66 15.29 5.01
N ASN A 155 -27.64 14.10 5.60
CA ASN A 155 -26.85 13.82 6.80
C ASN A 155 -25.40 13.45 6.50
N TYR A 156 -25.10 12.93 5.31
CA TYR A 156 -23.72 12.69 4.88
C TYR A 156 -23.11 13.92 4.21
N HIS A 157 -23.91 14.99 4.07
CA HIS A 157 -23.54 16.23 3.40
C HIS A 157 -23.00 15.97 1.98
N LEU A 158 -23.66 15.11 1.21
CA LEU A 158 -23.19 14.72 -0.12
C LEU A 158 -23.19 15.93 -1.06
N SER A 159 -22.10 16.08 -1.83
CA SER A 159 -21.99 17.09 -2.88
C SER A 159 -23.07 16.87 -3.95
N LEU A 160 -23.38 17.92 -4.73
CA LEU A 160 -24.41 17.85 -5.77
C LEU A 160 -24.15 16.73 -6.79
N SER A 161 -22.89 16.52 -7.18
CA SER A 161 -22.48 15.46 -8.11
C SER A 161 -22.53 14.05 -7.49
N SER A 162 -22.59 13.96 -6.16
CA SER A 162 -22.53 12.69 -5.43
C SER A 162 -23.86 12.33 -4.76
N GLN A 163 -24.95 13.03 -5.07
CA GLN A 163 -26.26 12.72 -4.50
C GLN A 163 -26.77 11.37 -4.97
N ILE A 164 -27.31 10.61 -4.03
CA ILE A 164 -28.01 9.35 -4.28
C ILE A 164 -29.42 9.68 -4.77
N ILE A 165 -29.65 9.53 -6.07
CA ILE A 165 -30.93 9.77 -6.74
C ILE A 165 -31.72 8.47 -6.96
N ASN A 166 -31.04 7.33 -7.04
CA ASN A 166 -31.64 6.00 -7.19
C ASN A 166 -31.01 4.96 -6.24
N SER A 167 -31.55 3.74 -6.20
CA SER A 167 -31.11 2.71 -5.26
C SER A 167 -29.71 2.15 -5.57
N SER A 168 -29.30 2.08 -6.84
CA SER A 168 -28.00 1.50 -7.21
C SER A 168 -26.83 2.35 -6.73
N GLN A 169 -27.00 3.67 -6.67
CA GLN A 169 -26.00 4.60 -6.15
C GLN A 169 -25.75 4.47 -4.63
N GLY A 170 -26.58 3.69 -3.92
CA GLY A 170 -26.23 3.28 -2.56
C GLY A 170 -24.96 2.43 -2.50
N GLN A 171 -24.66 1.69 -3.57
CA GLN A 171 -23.45 0.88 -3.67
C GLN A 171 -22.20 1.76 -3.82
N ASP A 172 -22.26 2.83 -4.60
CA ASP A 172 -21.15 3.80 -4.73
C ASP A 172 -20.71 4.33 -3.35
N LEU A 173 -21.68 4.60 -2.48
CA LEU A 173 -21.41 5.06 -1.11
C LEU A 173 -20.77 3.95 -0.26
N ILE A 174 -21.21 2.70 -0.42
CA ILE A 174 -20.62 1.54 0.25
C ILE A 174 -19.17 1.35 -0.19
N ASP A 175 -18.91 1.32 -1.49
CA ASP A 175 -17.58 1.13 -2.06
C ASP A 175 -16.62 2.24 -1.60
N TYR A 176 -17.12 3.48 -1.55
CA TYR A 176 -16.38 4.60 -1.00
C TYR A 176 -15.98 4.40 0.47
N PHE A 177 -16.90 3.94 1.32
CA PHE A 177 -16.60 3.65 2.73
C PHE A 177 -15.75 2.40 2.92
N THR A 178 -15.85 1.40 2.04
CA THR A 178 -14.95 0.24 2.00
C THR A 178 -13.52 0.70 1.82
N GLY A 179 -13.27 1.59 0.86
CA GLY A 179 -11.93 2.14 0.63
C GLY A 179 -11.42 2.95 1.83
N ILE A 180 -12.28 3.73 2.49
CA ILE A 180 -11.86 4.40 3.72
C ILE A 180 -11.48 3.40 4.82
N MET A 181 -12.26 2.33 5.00
CA MET A 181 -11.97 1.31 6.01
C MET A 181 -10.59 0.67 5.79
N ASP A 182 -10.30 0.24 4.56
CA ASP A 182 -8.99 -0.37 4.27
C ASP A 182 -7.83 0.61 4.47
N THR A 183 -8.07 1.88 4.14
CA THR A 183 -7.05 2.92 4.24
C THR A 183 -6.76 3.20 5.71
N LEU A 184 -7.80 3.35 6.55
CA LEU A 184 -7.64 3.53 7.99
C LEU A 184 -6.89 2.36 8.63
N ALA A 185 -7.18 1.12 8.24
CA ALA A 185 -6.44 -0.06 8.73
C ALA A 185 -4.96 -0.02 8.30
N THR A 186 -4.69 0.38 7.05
CA THR A 186 -3.33 0.51 6.51
C THR A 186 -2.51 1.55 7.30
N VAL A 187 -3.12 2.65 7.75
CA VAL A 187 -2.43 3.76 8.44
C VAL A 187 -2.77 3.88 9.92
N ASP A 188 -3.09 2.78 10.59
CA ASP A 188 -3.45 2.73 12.01
C ASP A 188 -2.24 2.91 12.95
N TYR A 189 -1.59 4.08 12.88
CA TYR A 189 -0.38 4.40 13.66
C TYR A 189 -0.72 4.98 15.04
N PRO A 190 0.14 4.83 16.07
CA PRO A 190 -0.15 5.28 17.44
C PRO A 190 -0.14 6.80 17.67
N TYR A 191 0.20 7.59 16.65
CA TYR A 191 0.32 9.04 16.74
C TYR A 191 -0.20 9.73 15.49
N PRO A 192 -0.49 11.04 15.54
CA PRO A 192 -0.98 11.76 14.37
C PRO A 192 -0.02 11.68 13.19
N THR A 193 -0.54 11.39 12.01
CA THR A 193 0.25 11.30 10.78
C THR A 193 -0.40 12.09 9.66
N ASN A 194 0.40 12.49 8.67
CA ASN A 194 -0.07 13.09 7.43
C ASN A 194 0.64 12.41 6.25
N PHE A 195 0.31 11.13 6.03
CA PHE A 195 0.89 10.34 4.94
C PHE A 195 0.01 10.39 3.69
N LEU A 196 -1.23 9.90 3.80
CA LEU A 196 -2.24 9.98 2.74
C LEU A 196 -3.17 11.18 2.97
N THR A 197 -3.61 11.33 4.22
CA THR A 197 -4.39 12.45 4.72
C THR A 197 -4.00 12.66 6.19
N PRO A 198 -4.20 13.86 6.75
CA PRO A 198 -4.03 14.06 8.19
C PRO A 198 -4.99 13.18 9.01
N LEU A 199 -4.45 12.38 9.93
CA LEU A 199 -5.21 11.47 10.80
C LEU A 199 -4.69 11.55 12.24
N PRO A 200 -5.56 11.33 13.26
CA PRO A 200 -5.12 11.22 14.65
C PRO A 200 -4.35 9.91 14.89
N GLY A 201 -3.74 9.77 16.06
CA GLY A 201 -3.22 8.48 16.51
C GLY A 201 -4.34 7.48 16.78
N TRP A 202 -4.11 6.23 16.43
CA TRP A 202 -5.06 5.11 16.44
C TRP A 202 -6.38 5.46 15.75
N PRO A 203 -6.34 5.84 14.46
CA PRO A 203 -7.52 6.31 13.74
C PRO A 203 -8.62 5.24 13.64
N VAL A 204 -8.30 3.94 13.60
CA VAL A 204 -9.33 2.89 13.57
C VAL A 204 -10.12 2.85 14.89
N LYS A 205 -9.42 2.95 16.02
CA LYS A 205 -10.06 3.06 17.34
C LYS A 205 -11.02 4.25 17.41
N LYS A 206 -10.62 5.40 16.85
CA LYS A 206 -11.47 6.60 16.76
C LYS A 206 -12.68 6.39 15.85
N ALA A 207 -12.48 5.79 14.69
CA ALA A 207 -13.57 5.47 13.76
C ALA A 207 -14.59 4.49 14.38
N CYS A 208 -14.19 3.69 15.36
CA CYS A 208 -15.05 2.72 16.02
C CYS A 208 -15.98 3.28 17.11
N GLU A 209 -15.71 4.48 17.64
CA GLU A 209 -16.46 5.09 18.74
C GLU A 209 -17.98 5.26 18.43
N PRO A 210 -18.40 5.72 17.23
CA PRO A 210 -19.82 5.93 16.93
C PRO A 210 -20.67 4.65 16.91
N PHE A 211 -20.07 3.49 16.66
CA PHE A 211 -20.81 2.23 16.57
C PHE A 211 -21.23 1.64 17.93
N ILE A 212 -20.74 2.20 19.04
CA ILE A 212 -20.98 1.64 20.38
C ILE A 212 -22.47 1.66 20.75
N ASN A 213 -23.18 2.72 20.37
CA ASN A 213 -24.55 2.99 20.81
C ASN A 213 -25.60 2.92 19.70
N ALA A 214 -25.19 2.77 18.44
CA ALA A 214 -26.11 2.75 17.30
C ALA A 214 -26.97 1.49 17.27
N LYS A 215 -28.29 1.65 17.15
CA LYS A 215 -29.28 0.57 17.17
C LYS A 215 -30.26 0.60 16.01
N THR A 216 -30.73 1.79 15.63
CA THR A 216 -31.66 1.96 14.51
C THR A 216 -30.94 2.01 13.16
N THR A 217 -31.66 1.84 12.06
CA THR A 217 -31.09 1.94 10.71
C THR A 217 -30.42 3.30 10.49
N GLU A 218 -31.10 4.38 10.86
CA GLU A 218 -30.60 5.75 10.75
C GLU A 218 -29.38 6.00 11.65
N GLU A 219 -29.42 5.52 12.90
CA GLU A 219 -28.28 5.63 13.82
C GLU A 219 -27.05 4.86 13.31
N LEU A 220 -27.26 3.67 12.74
CA LEU A 220 -26.19 2.85 12.17
C LEU A 220 -25.57 3.52 10.94
N ALA A 221 -26.38 4.07 10.04
CA ALA A 221 -25.89 4.85 8.90
C ALA A 221 -25.08 6.06 9.37
N LEU A 222 -25.61 6.85 10.31
CA LEU A 222 -24.89 7.99 10.90
C LEU A 222 -23.59 7.57 11.60
N ALA A 223 -23.56 6.41 12.26
CA ALA A 223 -22.34 5.90 12.89
C ALA A 223 -21.25 5.60 11.85
N LEU A 224 -21.62 5.03 10.70
CA LEU A 224 -20.68 4.78 9.61
C LEU A 224 -20.11 6.09 9.05
N TYR A 225 -20.98 7.06 8.79
CA TYR A 225 -20.56 8.39 8.37
C TYR A 225 -19.63 9.04 9.40
N ASN A 226 -20.06 9.16 10.65
CA ASN A 226 -19.29 9.84 11.70
C ASN A 226 -17.94 9.15 11.99
N GLY A 227 -17.89 7.82 11.87
CA GLY A 227 -16.67 7.06 12.12
C GLY A 227 -15.66 7.17 10.98
N LEU A 228 -16.09 6.89 9.75
CA LEU A 228 -15.19 6.80 8.60
C LEU A 228 -14.93 8.16 7.95
N ASN A 229 -15.84 9.12 8.07
CA ASN A 229 -15.58 10.49 7.59
C ASN A 229 -14.42 11.17 8.34
N LEU A 230 -13.87 10.58 9.41
CA LEU A 230 -12.59 10.97 10.01
C LEU A 230 -11.48 11.17 8.96
N TYR A 231 -11.46 10.34 7.91
CA TYR A 231 -10.46 10.40 6.85
C TYR A 231 -10.50 11.70 6.03
N TYR A 232 -11.70 12.22 5.73
CA TYR A 232 -11.88 13.38 4.88
C TYR A 232 -12.24 14.66 5.64
N ASN A 233 -12.88 14.53 6.81
CA ASN A 233 -13.32 15.67 7.61
C ASN A 233 -12.18 16.33 8.41
N TYR A 234 -10.97 15.77 8.44
CA TYR A 234 -9.84 16.43 9.09
C TYR A 234 -9.55 17.81 8.46
N ASN A 235 -9.85 17.98 7.17
CA ASN A 235 -9.70 19.26 6.46
C ASN A 235 -10.91 20.20 6.59
N ASN A 236 -11.88 19.90 7.48
CA ASN A 236 -13.15 20.64 7.63
C ASN A 236 -13.93 20.77 6.30
N LEU A 237 -13.97 19.71 5.50
CA LEU A 237 -14.70 19.73 4.24
C LEU A 237 -16.19 19.92 4.50
N LYS A 238 -16.79 20.89 3.79
CA LYS A 238 -18.21 21.22 3.92
C LYS A 238 -19.13 20.14 3.36
N TYR A 239 -18.65 19.36 2.39
CA TYR A 239 -19.42 18.34 1.70
C TYR A 239 -18.57 17.09 1.47
N LEU A 240 -19.20 15.91 1.53
CA LEU A 240 -18.60 14.64 1.13
C LEU A 240 -18.78 14.46 -0.39
N CYS A 241 -17.67 14.25 -1.09
CA CYS A 241 -17.61 14.20 -2.54
C CYS A 241 -17.10 12.82 -2.97
N LEU A 242 -17.92 12.05 -3.69
CA LEU A 242 -17.57 10.73 -4.23
C LEU A 242 -17.08 10.85 -5.68
N TRP A 243 -17.72 11.74 -6.46
CA TRP A 243 -17.47 11.89 -7.90
C TRP A 243 -17.41 13.36 -8.34
N GLY A 244 -16.53 13.66 -9.30
CA GLY A 244 -16.38 14.98 -9.93
C GLY A 244 -14.97 15.56 -9.80
N ASP A 245 -14.65 16.51 -10.68
CA ASP A 245 -13.31 17.09 -10.82
C ASP A 245 -12.82 17.84 -9.56
N ASP A 246 -13.77 18.32 -8.75
CA ASP A 246 -13.50 19.04 -7.49
C ASP A 246 -13.35 18.10 -6.27
N CYS A 247 -13.60 16.79 -6.42
CA CYS A 247 -13.39 15.84 -5.33
C CYS A 247 -11.89 15.60 -5.11
N ILE A 248 -11.47 15.42 -3.86
CA ILE A 248 -10.13 14.91 -3.56
C ILE A 248 -10.02 13.52 -4.19
N SER A 249 -9.00 13.31 -5.02
CA SER A 249 -8.77 12.02 -5.67
C SER A 249 -8.71 10.89 -4.64
N PRO A 250 -9.26 9.70 -4.94
CA PRO A 250 -9.15 8.56 -4.05
C PRO A 250 -7.69 8.25 -3.70
N PRO A 251 -7.40 7.71 -2.50
CA PRO A 251 -6.03 7.45 -2.04
C PRO A 251 -5.20 6.52 -2.92
N TYR A 252 -5.84 5.80 -3.84
CA TYR A 252 -5.20 4.84 -4.75
C TYR A 252 -4.74 5.45 -6.09
N SER A 253 -5.08 6.73 -6.35
CA SER A 253 -4.68 7.43 -7.58
C SER A 253 -3.21 7.87 -7.48
N LEU A 254 -2.29 7.00 -7.92
CA LEU A 254 -0.85 7.25 -7.91
C LEU A 254 -0.28 7.41 -9.33
N GLY A 255 0.63 8.39 -9.49
CA GLY A 255 1.13 8.85 -10.79
C GLY A 255 0.42 10.11 -11.26
N ASN A 256 1.00 10.85 -12.21
CA ASN A 256 0.34 12.07 -12.70
C ASN A 256 -0.97 11.66 -13.39
N ASN A 257 -2.07 12.29 -12.97
CA ASN A 257 -3.45 11.95 -13.35
C ASN A 257 -3.93 10.53 -12.94
N GLY A 258 -3.20 9.81 -12.08
CA GLY A 258 -3.57 8.46 -11.61
C GLY A 258 -3.22 7.30 -12.56
N ASP A 259 -2.63 7.59 -13.73
CA ASP A 259 -2.40 6.59 -14.78
C ASP A 259 -1.18 5.70 -14.51
N GLY A 260 -0.22 6.14 -13.69
CA GLY A 260 1.03 5.40 -13.45
C GLY A 260 0.80 4.06 -12.76
N TRP A 261 0.25 4.08 -11.54
CA TRP A 261 0.02 2.85 -10.80
C TRP A 261 -1.06 1.99 -11.45
N TYR A 262 -2.13 2.60 -11.98
CA TYR A 262 -3.19 1.86 -12.66
C TYR A 262 -2.64 1.11 -13.89
N TRP A 263 -1.77 1.73 -14.69
CA TRP A 263 -1.06 1.06 -15.78
C TRP A 263 -0.21 -0.13 -15.29
N GLN A 264 0.50 0.02 -14.17
CA GLN A 264 1.26 -1.09 -13.58
C GLN A 264 0.33 -2.25 -13.17
N THR A 265 -0.83 -1.98 -12.57
CA THR A 265 -1.82 -3.04 -12.25
C THR A 265 -2.46 -3.67 -13.48
N CYS A 266 -2.44 -2.97 -14.62
CA CYS A 266 -2.89 -3.45 -15.91
C CYS A 266 -1.81 -4.17 -16.71
N THR A 267 -0.58 -4.28 -16.21
CA THR A 267 0.50 -4.93 -16.97
C THR A 267 1.21 -6.01 -16.17
N GLU A 268 1.69 -5.68 -14.97
CA GLU A 268 2.54 -6.57 -14.16
C GLU A 268 2.04 -6.71 -12.72
N MET A 269 1.52 -5.64 -12.11
CA MET A 269 1.12 -5.58 -10.69
C MET A 269 -0.32 -6.04 -10.46
N PHE A 270 -0.67 -7.20 -11.00
CA PHE A 270 -2.01 -7.76 -10.85
C PHE A 270 -2.19 -8.40 -9.46
N GLN A 271 -2.86 -7.70 -8.55
CA GLN A 271 -3.08 -8.14 -7.17
C GLN A 271 -4.56 -8.54 -6.97
N PRO A 272 -4.88 -9.82 -6.77
CA PRO A 272 -6.26 -10.29 -6.80
C PRO A 272 -6.97 -10.16 -5.46
N LEU A 273 -7.28 -8.93 -5.04
CA LEU A 273 -7.97 -8.67 -3.76
C LEU A 273 -9.48 -8.97 -3.87
N CYS A 274 -10.06 -9.63 -2.86
CA CYS A 274 -11.45 -10.09 -2.91
C CYS A 274 -12.16 -10.00 -1.57
N ALA A 275 -13.38 -9.47 -1.55
CA ALA A 275 -14.27 -9.59 -0.39
C ALA A 275 -15.03 -10.93 -0.42
N ARG A 276 -15.20 -11.54 0.75
CA ARG A 276 -16.02 -12.76 0.90
C ARG A 276 -17.51 -12.42 0.98
N GLY A 277 -17.82 -11.23 1.48
CA GLY A 277 -19.16 -10.79 1.83
C GLY A 277 -19.65 -11.35 3.17
N PRO A 278 -20.90 -11.05 3.56
CA PRO A 278 -21.41 -11.44 4.86
C PRO A 278 -21.49 -12.97 5.00
N PRO A 279 -21.19 -13.54 6.18
CA PRO A 279 -20.95 -12.85 7.45
C PRO A 279 -19.48 -12.51 7.75
N PHE A 280 -18.56 -12.69 6.79
CA PHE A 280 -17.11 -12.53 7.02
C PHE A 280 -16.66 -11.08 7.00
N ASP A 281 -17.24 -10.29 6.10
CA ASP A 281 -17.03 -8.87 5.94
C ASP A 281 -18.36 -8.20 5.56
N PRO A 282 -18.50 -6.86 5.67
CA PRO A 282 -19.77 -6.18 5.43
C PRO A 282 -19.97 -5.79 3.96
N PHE A 283 -19.04 -6.15 3.08
CA PHE A 283 -19.03 -5.73 1.68
C PHE A 283 -19.88 -6.69 0.85
N ASP A 284 -20.28 -6.30 -0.36
CA ASP A 284 -20.83 -7.31 -1.27
C ASP A 284 -19.75 -8.33 -1.63
N LYS A 285 -20.15 -9.56 -1.98
CA LYS A 285 -19.17 -10.53 -2.44
C LYS A 285 -18.63 -10.09 -3.79
N TRP A 286 -17.36 -9.66 -3.84
CA TRP A 286 -16.69 -9.24 -5.07
C TRP A 286 -15.26 -9.79 -5.13
N CYS A 287 -14.85 -10.18 -6.33
CA CYS A 287 -13.50 -10.67 -6.61
C CYS A 287 -13.19 -10.33 -8.09
N PRO A 288 -13.00 -9.04 -8.40
CA PRO A 288 -13.03 -8.53 -9.78
C PRO A 288 -11.72 -8.82 -10.50
N TYR A 289 -10.74 -9.34 -9.78
CA TYR A 289 -9.46 -9.75 -10.32
C TYR A 289 -9.53 -11.24 -10.68
N LEU A 290 -10.59 -11.64 -11.38
CA LEU A 290 -10.48 -12.74 -12.32
C LEU A 290 -9.76 -12.20 -13.56
N ASN A 291 -8.83 -12.98 -14.13
CA ASN A 291 -7.94 -12.51 -15.19
C ASN A 291 -8.70 -11.89 -16.39
N GLU A 292 -9.93 -12.31 -16.68
CA GLU A 292 -10.74 -11.76 -17.78
C GLU A 292 -11.40 -10.42 -17.45
N ASP A 293 -11.97 -10.27 -16.25
CA ASP A 293 -12.67 -9.04 -15.84
C ASP A 293 -11.70 -7.86 -15.77
N LYS A 294 -10.57 -8.05 -15.07
CA LYS A 294 -9.53 -7.01 -14.99
C LYS A 294 -8.93 -6.69 -16.35
N PHE A 295 -8.73 -7.68 -17.22
CA PHE A 295 -8.28 -7.42 -18.58
C PHE A 295 -9.28 -6.54 -19.33
N ASN A 296 -10.58 -6.83 -19.25
CA ASN A 296 -11.62 -6.04 -19.89
C ASN A 296 -11.62 -4.59 -19.37
N ASP A 297 -11.49 -4.38 -18.06
CA ASP A 297 -11.41 -3.05 -17.44
C ASP A 297 -10.18 -2.27 -17.93
N CYS A 298 -9.02 -2.92 -17.94
CA CYS A 298 -7.77 -2.34 -18.44
C CYS A 298 -7.87 -2.01 -19.94
N ASN A 299 -8.42 -2.93 -20.73
CA ASN A 299 -8.62 -2.75 -22.16
C ASN A 299 -9.60 -1.62 -22.44
N GLN A 300 -10.67 -1.48 -21.67
CA GLN A 300 -11.61 -0.37 -21.81
C GLN A 300 -10.95 0.97 -21.46
N SER A 301 -10.21 1.02 -20.35
CA SER A 301 -9.55 2.25 -19.88
C SER A 301 -8.45 2.72 -20.83
N TYR A 302 -7.73 1.78 -21.45
CA TYR A 302 -6.57 2.06 -22.30
C TYR A 302 -6.77 1.72 -23.78
N TYR A 303 -8.01 1.52 -24.22
CA TYR A 303 -8.32 1.21 -25.62
C TYR A 303 -7.76 2.27 -26.57
N ASN A 304 -8.01 3.54 -26.25
CA ASN A 304 -7.63 4.68 -27.09
C ASN A 304 -6.11 4.91 -27.17
N VAL A 305 -5.35 4.36 -26.22
CA VAL A 305 -3.89 4.49 -26.20
C VAL A 305 -3.17 3.31 -26.87
N GLY A 306 -3.92 2.28 -27.29
CA GLY A 306 -3.39 1.11 -28.00
C GLY A 306 -3.05 -0.08 -27.10
N TYR A 307 -3.71 -0.22 -25.95
CA TYR A 307 -3.51 -1.37 -25.06
C TYR A 307 -3.99 -2.67 -25.70
N THR A 308 -3.23 -3.75 -25.47
CA THR A 308 -3.52 -5.07 -26.05
C THR A 308 -3.39 -6.17 -25.00
N LYS A 309 -3.91 -7.36 -25.33
CA LYS A 309 -3.88 -8.53 -24.45
C LYS A 309 -2.46 -8.98 -24.11
N GLU A 310 -1.50 -8.77 -25.00
CA GLU A 310 -0.09 -9.13 -24.80
C GLU A 310 0.58 -8.31 -23.67
N LEU A 311 0.04 -7.12 -23.36
CA LEU A 311 0.53 -6.28 -22.27
C LEU A 311 0.03 -6.75 -20.91
N PHE A 312 -1.12 -7.43 -20.85
CA PHE A 312 -1.70 -7.98 -19.62
C PHE A 312 -1.00 -9.28 -19.21
N ARG A 313 -0.05 -9.20 -18.29
CA ARG A 313 0.82 -10.33 -17.91
C ARG A 313 0.69 -10.61 -16.41
N PRO A 314 -0.43 -11.21 -15.95
CA PRO A 314 -0.70 -11.40 -14.51
C PRO A 314 0.33 -12.32 -13.83
N THR A 315 1.05 -13.13 -14.61
CA THR A 315 2.09 -14.04 -14.12
C THR A 315 3.51 -13.48 -14.13
N TRP A 316 3.69 -12.25 -14.61
CA TRP A 316 5.01 -11.69 -14.91
C TRP A 316 5.91 -11.57 -13.67
N ILE A 317 5.36 -11.09 -12.55
CA ILE A 317 6.12 -10.82 -11.33
C ILE A 317 6.75 -12.08 -10.76
N PHE A 318 6.00 -13.18 -10.63
CA PHE A 318 6.60 -14.42 -10.12
C PHE A 318 7.52 -15.09 -11.14
N ASN A 319 7.25 -14.96 -12.45
CA ASN A 319 8.13 -15.48 -13.49
C ASN A 319 9.50 -14.76 -13.47
N ASN A 320 9.52 -13.44 -13.22
CA ASN A 320 10.76 -12.69 -13.17
C ASN A 320 11.46 -12.76 -11.83
N TYR A 321 10.75 -12.64 -10.72
CA TYR A 321 11.37 -12.48 -9.41
C TYR A 321 11.37 -13.75 -8.57
N GLY A 322 10.48 -14.70 -8.87
CA GLY A 322 10.27 -15.92 -8.07
C GLY A 322 9.43 -15.66 -6.81
N ILE A 323 9.16 -16.75 -6.08
CA ILE A 323 8.32 -16.73 -4.86
C ILE A 323 9.03 -17.27 -3.61
N GLU A 324 9.95 -18.23 -3.75
CA GLU A 324 10.65 -18.85 -2.60
C GLU A 324 12.02 -18.22 -2.28
N TYR A 325 12.64 -17.54 -3.25
CA TYR A 325 13.95 -16.89 -3.12
C TYR A 325 15.09 -17.76 -2.51
N PRO A 326 15.27 -19.04 -2.87
CA PRO A 326 16.18 -19.96 -2.17
C PRO A 326 17.67 -19.57 -2.22
N THR A 327 18.06 -18.74 -3.19
CA THR A 327 19.44 -18.24 -3.37
C THR A 327 19.61 -16.78 -2.96
N ALA A 328 18.52 -16.11 -2.55
CA ALA A 328 18.60 -14.73 -2.10
C ALA A 328 19.19 -14.65 -0.69
N THR A 329 19.82 -13.52 -0.39
CA THR A 329 20.49 -13.27 0.89
C THR A 329 20.30 -11.83 1.30
N ASN A 330 20.35 -11.57 2.60
CA ASN A 330 20.42 -10.26 3.22
C ASN A 330 19.19 -9.40 2.92
N ILE A 331 18.01 -9.97 3.13
CA ILE A 331 16.74 -9.25 2.98
C ILE A 331 15.96 -9.39 4.28
N ILE A 332 15.48 -8.27 4.80
CA ILE A 332 14.49 -8.25 5.87
C ILE A 332 13.13 -7.93 5.26
N PHE A 333 12.16 -8.79 5.51
CA PHE A 333 10.74 -8.58 5.25
C PHE A 333 10.06 -8.27 6.59
N SER A 334 9.80 -7.00 6.87
CA SER A 334 9.01 -6.59 8.05
C SER A 334 7.54 -6.42 7.64
N ASN A 335 6.61 -6.87 8.48
CA ASN A 335 5.18 -6.72 8.27
C ASN A 335 4.47 -6.42 9.59
N GLY A 336 3.44 -5.59 9.53
CA GLY A 336 2.56 -5.32 10.66
C GLY A 336 1.28 -6.15 10.62
N LYS A 337 0.79 -6.63 11.77
CA LYS A 337 -0.49 -7.36 11.82
C LYS A 337 -1.71 -6.45 11.71
N LEU A 338 -1.57 -5.15 11.83
CA LEU A 338 -2.69 -4.24 11.55
C LEU A 338 -2.81 -3.94 10.05
N ASP A 339 -1.73 -4.18 9.29
CA ASP A 339 -1.60 -3.87 7.87
C ASP A 339 -2.29 -4.91 6.97
N PRO A 340 -3.34 -4.55 6.21
CA PRO A 340 -3.98 -5.45 5.23
C PRO A 340 -3.02 -6.03 4.17
N TRP A 341 -1.95 -5.28 3.83
CA TRP A 341 -0.95 -5.73 2.85
C TRP A 341 -0.06 -6.86 3.37
N SER A 342 0.02 -7.04 4.70
CA SER A 342 0.80 -8.11 5.31
C SER A 342 0.36 -9.51 4.87
N GLY A 343 -0.89 -9.67 4.44
CA GLY A 343 -1.40 -10.94 3.91
C GLY A 343 -0.60 -11.47 2.73
N GLY A 344 -0.02 -10.59 1.91
CA GLY A 344 0.87 -10.95 0.79
C GLY A 344 2.36 -10.80 1.09
N GLY A 345 2.75 -10.65 2.35
CA GLY A 345 4.16 -10.65 2.75
C GLY A 345 4.81 -12.02 2.52
N TRP A 346 6.15 -12.05 2.42
CA TRP A 346 6.92 -13.28 2.13
C TRP A 346 6.66 -14.44 3.11
N ARG A 347 6.48 -14.14 4.40
CA ARG A 347 6.06 -15.10 5.44
C ARG A 347 5.10 -14.43 6.41
N GLN A 348 4.11 -15.18 6.86
CA GLN A 348 3.08 -14.72 7.80
C GLN A 348 3.50 -14.84 9.28
N THR A 349 4.72 -15.34 9.53
CA THR A 349 5.27 -15.52 10.87
C THR A 349 6.70 -14.97 10.94
N THR A 350 7.14 -14.65 12.16
CA THR A 350 8.53 -14.28 12.43
C THR A 350 9.43 -15.52 12.31
N THR A 351 10.31 -15.54 11.31
CA THR A 351 11.16 -16.68 10.97
C THR A 351 12.35 -16.23 10.11
N ASN A 352 13.28 -17.13 9.80
CA ASN A 352 14.33 -16.87 8.84
C ASN A 352 14.70 -18.12 8.02
N VAL A 353 15.14 -17.89 6.78
CA VAL A 353 15.72 -18.91 5.90
C VAL A 353 17.06 -18.37 5.41
N GLY A 354 18.17 -18.91 5.93
CA GLY A 354 19.48 -18.29 5.74
C GLY A 354 19.48 -16.85 6.28
N SER A 355 19.85 -15.88 5.43
CA SER A 355 19.82 -14.44 5.73
C SER A 355 18.61 -13.71 5.14
N LEU A 356 17.53 -14.44 4.86
CA LEU A 356 16.21 -13.86 4.64
C LEU A 356 15.43 -13.90 5.95
N TYR A 357 15.08 -12.73 6.47
CA TYR A 357 14.40 -12.58 7.76
C TYR A 357 12.97 -12.12 7.53
N SER A 358 12.02 -12.75 8.21
CA SER A 358 10.64 -12.28 8.31
C SER A 358 10.40 -11.81 9.73
N TYR A 359 9.90 -10.58 9.90
CA TYR A 359 9.44 -10.06 11.18
C TYR A 359 7.98 -9.64 11.06
N VAL A 360 7.13 -10.21 11.91
CA VAL A 360 5.71 -9.87 12.00
C VAL A 360 5.44 -9.22 13.35
N VAL A 361 4.93 -7.99 13.34
CA VAL A 361 4.73 -7.15 14.54
C VAL A 361 3.24 -6.91 14.81
N GLU A 362 2.78 -7.27 16.00
CA GLU A 362 1.35 -7.32 16.36
C GLU A 362 0.63 -5.96 16.26
N ASP A 363 1.26 -4.91 16.75
CA ASP A 363 0.74 -3.54 16.91
C ASP A 363 1.33 -2.57 15.88
N SER A 364 1.69 -3.11 14.71
CA SER A 364 2.21 -2.33 13.59
C SER A 364 1.21 -2.29 12.43
N ALA A 365 1.00 -1.10 11.89
CA ALA A 365 0.34 -0.86 10.62
C ALA A 365 1.36 -0.88 9.46
N HIS A 366 1.02 -0.28 8.31
CA HIS A 366 1.81 -0.36 7.08
C HIS A 366 3.18 0.31 7.23
N HIS A 367 4.26 -0.47 7.05
CA HIS A 367 5.67 -0.07 7.10
C HIS A 367 6.02 0.93 8.21
N TYR A 368 5.54 0.67 9.43
CA TYR A 368 5.69 1.57 10.58
C TYR A 368 7.16 1.71 11.04
N ASP A 369 7.94 0.65 10.89
CA ASP A 369 9.40 0.61 11.09
C ASP A 369 10.14 1.68 10.27
N LEU A 370 9.67 2.04 9.07
CA LEU A 370 10.31 3.05 8.22
C LEU A 370 10.02 4.51 8.64
N ARG A 371 9.00 4.73 9.48
CA ARG A 371 8.70 6.08 9.98
C ARG A 371 9.83 6.60 10.88
N GLY A 372 9.94 7.93 10.99
CA GLY A 372 10.87 8.54 11.94
C GLY A 372 10.53 8.17 13.38
N GLU A 373 11.55 8.19 14.24
CA GLU A 373 11.39 7.98 15.68
C GLU A 373 10.38 8.97 16.27
N HIS A 374 9.49 8.46 17.13
CA HIS A 374 8.46 9.24 17.78
C HIS A 374 8.32 8.83 19.26
N PRO A 375 8.05 9.77 20.20
CA PRO A 375 7.90 9.44 21.62
C PRO A 375 6.82 8.39 21.93
N LEU A 376 5.77 8.35 21.10
CA LEU A 376 4.67 7.38 21.19
C LEU A 376 4.93 6.08 20.43
N ASP A 377 6.15 5.85 19.96
CA ASP A 377 6.50 4.57 19.33
C ASP A 377 6.28 3.40 20.28
N THR A 378 5.63 2.37 19.77
CA THR A 378 5.41 1.13 20.52
C THR A 378 6.73 0.43 20.80
N GLN A 379 6.76 -0.35 21.87
CA GLN A 379 7.97 -1.06 22.27
C GLN A 379 8.42 -2.08 21.21
N SER A 380 7.46 -2.74 20.56
CA SER A 380 7.69 -3.72 19.50
C SER A 380 8.37 -3.12 18.26
N ILE A 381 8.02 -1.88 17.88
CA ILE A 381 8.64 -1.17 16.76
C ILE A 381 10.06 -0.74 17.10
N LYS A 382 10.30 -0.28 18.33
CA LYS A 382 11.66 0.00 18.80
C LYS A 382 12.54 -1.25 18.74
N GLU A 383 12.01 -2.40 19.16
CA GLU A 383 12.70 -3.69 19.08
C GLU A 383 12.94 -4.15 17.65
N LEU A 384 11.96 -3.99 16.75
CA LEU A 384 12.10 -4.30 15.33
C LEU A 384 13.20 -3.44 14.69
N ARG A 385 13.15 -2.12 14.85
CA ARG A 385 14.16 -1.20 14.32
C ARG A 385 15.57 -1.54 14.83
N ASN A 386 15.70 -1.95 16.10
CA ASN A 386 16.99 -2.41 16.62
C ASN A 386 17.50 -3.67 15.91
N LYS A 387 16.63 -4.67 15.66
CA LYS A 387 17.01 -5.87 14.89
C LYS A 387 17.40 -5.52 13.47
N GLU A 388 16.65 -4.63 12.82
CA GLU A 388 16.96 -4.15 11.46
C GLU A 388 18.34 -3.48 11.41
N LYS A 389 18.62 -2.56 12.35
CA LYS A 389 19.94 -1.92 12.47
C LYS A 389 21.06 -2.93 12.66
N MET A 390 20.86 -3.96 13.48
CA MET A 390 21.86 -5.00 13.73
C MET A 390 22.24 -5.76 12.44
N HIS A 391 21.24 -6.17 11.65
CA HIS A 391 21.47 -6.83 10.36
C HIS A 391 22.18 -5.91 9.37
N ILE A 392 21.76 -4.65 9.29
CA ILE A 392 22.39 -3.65 8.42
C ILE A 392 23.87 -3.45 8.81
N HIS A 393 24.18 -3.35 10.11
CA HIS A 393 25.56 -3.33 10.60
C HIS A 393 26.36 -4.54 10.18
N GLN A 394 25.78 -5.74 10.33
CA GLN A 394 26.43 -6.99 9.93
C GLN A 394 26.76 -6.98 8.43
N TRP A 395 25.79 -6.68 7.56
CA TRP A 395 25.99 -6.70 6.11
C TRP A 395 27.03 -5.68 5.64
N ILE A 396 27.02 -4.47 6.21
CA ILE A 396 28.01 -3.44 5.89
C ILE A 396 29.41 -3.89 6.34
N THR A 397 29.53 -4.50 7.53
CA THR A 397 30.81 -5.00 8.06
C THR A 397 31.38 -6.11 7.20
N GLU A 398 30.56 -7.10 6.83
CA GLU A 398 30.94 -8.19 5.94
C GLU A 398 31.41 -7.67 4.57
N ALA A 399 30.67 -6.72 3.99
CA ALA A 399 31.05 -6.12 2.71
C ALA A 399 32.38 -5.35 2.78
N ASN A 400 32.62 -4.62 3.87
CA ASN A 400 33.89 -3.91 4.07
C ASN A 400 35.07 -4.89 4.24
N ASN A 401 34.88 -5.99 4.96
CA ASN A 401 35.92 -7.01 5.13
C ASN A 401 36.28 -7.67 3.79
N ILE A 402 35.28 -8.02 2.99
CA ILE A 402 35.48 -8.56 1.64
C ILE A 402 36.24 -7.57 0.75
N ALA A 403 35.87 -6.28 0.80
CA ALA A 403 36.53 -5.24 0.01
C ALA A 403 37.99 -4.99 0.42
N ASN A 404 38.31 -5.17 1.71
CA ASN A 404 39.68 -5.03 2.23
C ASN A 404 40.57 -6.21 1.81
N ASN A 405 40.07 -7.43 1.94
CA ASN A 405 40.82 -8.66 1.60
C ASN A 405 41.12 -8.79 0.09
N MET A 406 40.41 -8.08 -0.78
CA MET A 406 40.72 -8.02 -2.22
C MET A 406 41.83 -7.02 -2.57
N ASN A 407 42.29 -6.19 -1.63
CA ASN A 407 43.37 -5.22 -1.84
C ASN A 407 44.70 -5.66 -1.20
N GLU A 408 44.70 -6.77 -0.46
CA GLU A 408 45.90 -7.52 -0.06
C GLU A 408 46.20 -8.59 -1.12
#